data_AF-A0A7V9N9P3-F1
#
_entry.id   AF-A0A7V9N9P3-F1
#
_cell.length_a   1.000
_cell.length_b   1.000
_cell.length_c   1.000
_cell.angle_alpha   90.00
_cell.angle_beta   90.00
_cell.angle_gamma   90.00
#
_symmetry.space_group_name_H-M   'P 1'
#
loop_
_entity.id
_entity.type
_entity.pdbx_description
1 polymer ?
#
loop_
_entity_poly.entity_id
_entity_poly.type
_entity_poly.pdbx_seq_one_letter_code
_entity_poly.pdbx_strand_id
1 'polypeptide(L)' 'MPKRTVEEVVVRRKRLQISNAGKVFYPSEGFTKGDMISFYRDISEVLLPHLKDRPV' A
#
# COMPACT_ATOMS: atom_id res chain seq x y z
N MET A 1 -3.42 -24.05 -1.04
CA MET A 1 -2.64 -22.82 -1.34
C MET A 1 -3.64 -21.66 -1.34
N PRO A 2 -3.56 -20.67 -0.43
CA PRO A 2 -4.48 -19.54 -0.48
C PRO A 2 -4.28 -18.82 -1.83
N LYS A 3 -5.38 -18.59 -2.57
CA LYS A 3 -5.34 -17.95 -3.88
C LYS A 3 -4.66 -16.59 -3.73
N ARG A 4 -3.70 -16.29 -4.60
CA ARG A 4 -3.04 -14.99 -4.66
C ARG A 4 -4.09 -13.97 -5.10
N THR A 5 -4.73 -13.29 -4.15
CA THR A 5 -5.61 -12.16 -4.46
C THR A 5 -4.73 -11.04 -4.98
N VAL A 6 -5.01 -10.62 -6.21
CA VAL A 6 -4.35 -9.48 -6.85
C VAL A 6 -5.40 -8.37 -6.92
N GLU A 7 -5.12 -7.27 -6.25
CA GLU A 7 -5.98 -6.08 -6.25
C GLU A 7 -5.37 -5.03 -7.17
N GLU A 8 -6.17 -4.48 -8.08
CA GLU A 8 -5.74 -3.37 -8.92
C GLU A 8 -6.07 -2.03 -8.26
N VAL A 9 -5.07 -1.17 -8.12
CA VAL A 9 -5.24 0.18 -7.59
C VAL A 9 -4.73 1.19 -8.60
N VAL A 10 -5.54 2.22 -8.86
CA VAL A 10 -5.16 3.32 -9.74
C VAL A 10 -4.66 4.48 -8.88
N VAL A 11 -3.39 4.87 -9.05
CA VAL A 11 -2.78 6.03 -8.40
C VAL A 11 -2.41 7.04 -9.47
N ARG A 12 -3.11 8.18 -9.49
CA ARG A 12 -3.01 9.20 -10.55
C ARG A 12 -3.21 8.55 -11.93
N ARG A 13 -2.14 8.45 -12.73
CA ARG A 13 -2.17 7.86 -14.09
C ARG A 13 -1.53 6.47 -14.15
N LYS A 14 -1.20 5.86 -13.02
CA LYS A 14 -0.55 4.55 -12.93
C LYS A 14 -1.52 3.50 -12.39
N ARG A 15 -1.57 2.33 -13.04
CA ARG A 15 -2.23 1.13 -12.52
C ARG A 15 -1.20 0.26 -11.82
N LEU A 16 -1.48 -0.11 -10.57
CA LEU A 16 -0.61 -0.91 -9.73
C LEU A 16 -1.34 -2.20 -9.35
N GLN A 17 -0.61 -3.32 -9.42
CA GLN A 17 -1.13 -4.64 -9.04
C GLN A 17 -0.58 -5.01 -7.67
N ILE A 18 -1.45 -5.07 -6.67
CA ILE A 18 -1.09 -5.44 -5.30
C ILE A 18 -1.31 -6.94 -5.15
N SER A 19 -0.22 -7.69 -5.12
CA SER A 19 -0.28 -9.11 -4.79
C SER A 19 -0.34 -9.33 -3.28
N ASN A 20 -1.16 -10.30 -2.87
CA ASN A 20 -1.25 -10.79 -1.49
C ASN A 20 -1.59 -9.67 -0.49
N ALA A 21 -2.57 -8.84 -0.82
CA ALA A 21 -3.02 -7.71 0.01
C ALA A 21 -3.43 -8.16 1.43
N GLY A 22 -4.12 -9.30 1.54
CA GLY A 22 -4.54 -9.87 2.83
C GLY A 22 -3.42 -10.48 3.70
N LYS A 23 -2.14 -10.44 3.28
CA LYS A 23 -1.05 -10.92 4.13
C LYS A 23 -0.89 -10.02 5.33
N VAL A 24 -0.98 -10.60 6.54
CA VAL A 24 -0.66 -9.90 7.79
C VAL A 24 0.81 -9.52 7.81
N PHE A 25 1.09 -8.22 7.92
CA PHE A 25 2.43 -7.65 8.03
C PHE A 25 2.78 -7.28 9.47
N TYR A 26 1.76 -6.94 10.27
CA TYR A 26 1.89 -6.55 11.67
C TYR A 26 1.08 -7.54 12.53
N PRO A 27 1.67 -8.67 12.96
CA PRO A 27 0.91 -9.76 13.58
C PRO A 27 0.33 -9.43 14.96
N SER A 28 0.98 -8.54 15.72
CA SER A 28 0.53 -8.10 17.04
C SER A 28 -0.78 -7.32 16.98
N GLU A 29 -0.96 -6.50 15.93
CA GLU A 29 -2.13 -5.64 15.73
C GLU A 29 -3.12 -6.24 14.72
N GLY A 30 -2.67 -7.21 13.91
CA GLY A 30 -3.46 -7.85 12.86
C GLY A 30 -3.49 -7.09 11.53
N PHE A 31 -2.70 -6.03 11.35
CA PHE A 31 -2.74 -5.23 10.11
C PHE A 31 -2.10 -5.97 8.92
N THR A 32 -2.76 -5.86 7.77
CA THR A 32 -2.39 -6.48 6.51
C THR A 32 -1.55 -5.54 5.62
N LYS A 33 -0.97 -6.12 4.57
CA LYS A 33 -0.30 -5.36 3.50
C LYS A 33 -1.26 -4.36 2.84
N GLY A 34 -2.52 -4.75 2.65
CA GLY A 34 -3.57 -3.89 2.11
C GLY A 34 -3.81 -2.66 3.00
N ASP A 35 -3.89 -2.86 4.32
CA ASP A 35 -4.09 -1.78 5.29
C ASP A 35 -2.94 -0.78 5.26
N MET A 36 -1.69 -1.26 5.23
CA MET A 36 -0.50 -0.41 5.11
C MET A 36 -0.53 0.44 3.82
N ILE A 37 -0.92 -0.15 2.69
CA ILE A 37 -1.01 0.57 1.41
C ILE A 37 -2.15 1.60 1.46
N SER A 38 -3.29 1.24 2.07
CA SER A 38 -4.41 2.17 2.29
C SER A 38 -3.95 3.38 3.08
N PHE A 39 -3.27 3.16 4.19
CA PHE A 39 -2.73 4.23 5.03
C PHE A 39 -1.83 5.19 4.24
N TYR A 40 -0.83 4.68 3.50
CA TYR A 40 0.05 5.53 2.70
C TYR A 40 -0.68 6.30 1.61
N ARG A 41 -1.73 5.73 1.01
CA ARG A 41 -2.57 6.44 0.03
C ARG A 41 -3.29 7.60 0.71
N ASP A 42 -3.88 7.36 1.87
CA ASP A 42 -4.71 8.32 2.59
C ASP A 42 -3.87 9.50 3.15
N ILE A 43 -2.63 9.25 3.59
CA ILE A 43 -1.72 10.32 4.08
C ILE A 43 -0.82 10.93 2.99
N SER A 44 -0.92 10.48 1.74
CA SER A 44 0.04 10.81 0.69
C SER A 44 0.15 12.31 0.41
N GLU A 45 -0.94 13.08 0.54
CA GLU A 45 -0.95 14.52 0.26
C GLU A 45 -0.03 15.30 1.19
N VAL A 46 0.06 14.90 2.46
CA VAL A 46 0.95 15.52 3.45
C VAL A 46 2.33 14.86 3.48
N LEU A 47 2.42 13.56 3.19
CA LEU A 47 3.69 12.83 3.20
C LEU A 47 4.59 13.20 2.01
N LEU A 48 4.04 13.26 0.80
CA LEU A 48 4.82 13.42 -0.43
C LEU A 48 5.63 14.73 -0.51
N PRO A 49 5.14 15.90 -0.03
CA PRO A 49 5.95 17.12 0.03
C PRO A 49 7.27 16.95 0.81
N HIS A 50 7.28 16.10 1.85
CA HIS A 50 8.47 15.88 2.66
C HIS A 50 9.48 14.95 2.00
N LEU A 51 9.04 14.08 1.07
CA LEU A 51 9.90 13.16 0.32
C LEU A 51 10.35 13.72 -1.03
N LYS A 52 9.74 14.82 -1.47
CA LYS A 52 10.06 15.44 -2.76
C LYS A 52 11.54 15.81 -2.82
N ASP A 53 12.18 15.44 -3.92
CA ASP A 53 13.60 15.70 -4.21
C ASP A 53 14.58 15.09 -3.19
N ARG A 54 14.14 14.08 -2.43
CA ARG A 54 14.98 13.28 -1.52
C ARG A 54 15.14 11.84 -2.05
N PRO A 55 16.36 11.26 -2.09
CA PRO A 55 16.55 9.84 -2.35
C PRO A 55 15.88 8.99 -1.25
N VAL A 56 15.14 7.96 -1.64
CA VAL A 56 14.39 7.03 -0.77
C VAL A 56 14.48 5.59 -1.29
#